data_AF-A0A935LTH8-F1
#
_entry.id   AF-A0A935LTH8-F1
#
_cell.length_a   1.000
_cell.length_b   1.000
_cell.length_c   1.000
_cell.angle_alpha   90.00
_cell.angle_beta   90.00
_cell.angle_gamma   90.00
#
_symmetry.space_group_name_H-M   'P 1'
#
loop_
_entity.id
_entity.type
_entity.pdbx_description
1 polymer ?
#
loop_
_entity_poly.entity_id
_entity_poly.type
_entity_poly.pdbx_seq_one_letter_code
_entity_poly.pdbx_strand_id
1 'polypeptide(L)'
;MKKLLLGLLLGVSAVSAQDLAIDPPLTKDEKRALKEMREQWEDAHMPAMTTEQEVAMIKNMRDTQARMMGQAMGMRRAIESGALQGQIANAQPREPESAPLQASAEPSVARDDLASAYAQRSASTRFTRFERKGDGFIANGQVFIDIDGKVKQFGADPTTGRVTYFVDVGNSDLLVKHHNINSDLEPITIGRIALRGDRADFRAVSGETAGGESVVPVSDGLIVTRKESIARYSIGKGAKAFAIPDGFTVAPLQNGDVSGTGYVLIERLPQGEPSFKEIGKTVGHLFGKRDDTQDYALLHIETGKTVALFLSGDGKSVGQGTGCVRQNDFVNKCSGWRSWESIWDTDGRPNYSHYFWSLTWVQTKFGALAIAKENNTREVNVIALDSGERFNAFKRKLGILWFAAEPKEDGGLSLEAQLAFKRHQIGDVGQVLDGSLAEAAEAKND
;
A
#
# COMPACT_ATOMS: atom_id res chain seq x y z
N MET A 1 16.35 -51.76 57.48
CA MET A 1 16.43 -50.71 58.52
C MET A 1 17.76 -49.97 58.33
N LYS A 2 17.71 -48.63 58.20
CA LYS A 2 18.83 -47.63 58.18
C LYS A 2 19.78 -47.68 56.97
N LYS A 3 19.63 -46.75 56.02
CA LYS A 3 20.09 -45.33 55.97
C LYS A 3 21.53 -45.23 55.43
N LEU A 4 21.66 -44.83 54.16
CA LEU A 4 22.83 -44.13 53.63
C LEU A 4 22.38 -42.77 53.09
N LEU A 5 23.16 -41.75 53.41
CA LEU A 5 22.93 -40.33 53.18
C LEU A 5 24.14 -39.82 52.41
N LEU A 6 23.93 -39.17 51.26
CA LEU A 6 24.77 -38.23 50.49
C LEU A 6 24.09 -38.15 49.10
N GLY A 7 23.48 -37.08 48.62
CA GLY A 7 23.86 -35.67 48.70
C GLY A 7 24.81 -35.35 47.53
N LEU A 8 24.28 -34.94 46.37
CA LEU A 8 24.82 -33.86 45.52
C LEU A 8 24.02 -33.66 44.21
N LEU A 9 23.73 -32.38 43.95
CA LEU A 9 23.59 -31.68 42.66
C LEU A 9 22.34 -31.89 41.78
N LEU A 10 21.35 -31.02 42.05
CA LEU A 10 20.52 -30.39 41.03
C LEU A 10 21.42 -29.65 40.02
N GLY A 11 21.62 -30.26 38.86
CA GLY A 11 22.15 -29.55 37.68
C GLY A 11 21.03 -28.72 37.06
N VAL A 12 20.99 -27.44 37.40
CA VAL A 12 20.36 -26.42 36.55
C VAL A 12 21.19 -26.41 35.27
N SER A 13 20.63 -26.94 34.19
CA SER A 13 21.22 -26.82 32.85
C SER A 13 21.15 -25.35 32.44
N ALA A 14 22.20 -24.59 32.77
CA ALA A 14 22.50 -23.35 32.09
C ALA A 14 22.81 -23.73 30.64
N VAL A 15 21.81 -23.60 29.76
CA VAL A 15 22.03 -23.65 28.30
C VAL A 15 22.78 -22.37 27.96
N SER A 16 24.10 -22.44 28.02
CA SER A 16 24.99 -21.45 27.43
C SER A 16 24.60 -21.27 25.97
N ALA A 17 24.50 -20.02 25.51
CA ALA A 17 24.29 -19.65 24.12
C ALA A 17 25.23 -20.46 23.22
N GLN A 18 24.72 -21.52 22.61
CA GLN A 18 25.40 -22.18 21.52
C GLN A 18 25.47 -21.14 20.39
N ASP A 19 26.69 -20.77 20.01
CA ASP A 19 26.93 -19.99 18.81
C ASP A 19 26.34 -20.78 17.64
N LEU A 20 25.22 -20.30 17.10
CA LEU A 20 24.70 -20.78 15.82
C LEU A 20 25.84 -20.72 14.80
N ALA A 21 26.15 -21.85 14.19
CA ALA A 21 27.15 -21.96 13.12
C ALA A 21 26.61 -21.31 11.84
N ILE A 22 26.55 -19.97 11.83
CA ILE A 22 26.14 -19.12 10.72
C ILE A 22 27.39 -18.36 10.27
N ASP A 23 27.67 -18.36 8.96
CA ASP A 23 28.77 -17.59 8.35
C ASP A 23 28.19 -16.44 7.49
N PRO A 24 28.54 -15.16 7.75
CA PRO A 24 29.43 -14.67 8.80
C PRO A 24 28.84 -14.86 10.22
N PRO A 25 29.71 -15.00 11.25
CA PRO A 25 29.30 -15.17 12.64
C PRO A 25 28.41 -14.01 13.10
N LEU A 26 27.49 -14.32 14.02
CA LEU A 26 26.51 -13.37 14.53
C LEU A 26 27.19 -12.13 15.12
N THR A 27 26.73 -10.94 14.72
CA THR A 27 27.14 -9.67 15.32
C THR A 27 26.62 -9.53 16.75
N LYS A 28 27.16 -8.60 17.53
CA LYS A 28 26.70 -8.35 18.91
C LYS A 28 25.21 -7.98 18.96
N ASP A 29 24.73 -7.20 18.01
CA ASP A 29 23.32 -6.81 17.92
C ASP A 29 22.43 -7.98 17.52
N GLU A 30 22.89 -8.84 16.59
CA GLU A 30 22.18 -10.08 16.21
C GLU A 30 22.09 -11.06 17.38
N LYS A 31 23.16 -11.21 18.17
CA LYS A 31 23.14 -12.06 19.39
C LYS A 31 22.16 -11.53 20.43
N ARG A 32 22.08 -10.21 20.62
CA ARG A 32 21.11 -9.59 21.54
C ARG A 32 19.68 -9.79 21.06
N ALA A 33 19.41 -9.54 19.78
CA ALA A 33 18.08 -9.74 19.20
C ALA A 33 17.63 -11.21 19.25
N LEU A 34 18.55 -12.15 19.00
CA LEU A 34 18.27 -13.58 19.13
C LEU A 34 17.94 -13.97 20.57
N LYS A 35 18.64 -13.40 21.55
CA LYS A 35 18.36 -13.63 22.97
C LYS A 35 16.98 -13.10 23.37
N GLU A 36 16.68 -11.84 23.03
CA GLU A 36 15.36 -11.22 23.29
C GLU A 36 14.23 -12.00 22.60
N MET A 37 14.48 -12.54 21.42
CA MET A 37 13.53 -13.37 20.68
C MET A 37 13.27 -14.70 21.37
N ARG A 38 14.31 -15.39 21.86
CA ARG A 38 14.16 -16.65 22.62
C ARG A 38 13.33 -16.44 23.88
N GLU A 39 13.65 -15.40 24.64
CA GLU A 39 12.91 -15.03 25.85
C GLU A 39 11.42 -14.78 25.53
N GLN A 40 11.12 -14.06 24.43
CA GLN A 40 9.73 -13.81 24.02
C GLN A 40 9.02 -15.05 23.45
N TRP A 41 9.76 -15.98 22.87
CA TRP A 41 9.23 -17.24 22.35
C TRP A 41 8.79 -18.16 23.49
N GLU A 42 9.60 -18.19 24.56
CA GLU A 42 9.29 -18.87 25.81
C GLU A 42 8.09 -18.22 26.52
N ASP A 43 8.04 -16.88 26.63
CA ASP A 43 6.89 -16.15 27.19
C ASP A 43 5.58 -16.44 26.43
N ALA A 44 5.67 -16.66 25.12
CA ALA A 44 4.54 -17.03 24.27
C ALA A 44 4.11 -18.52 24.39
N HIS A 45 4.69 -19.27 25.35
CA HIS A 45 4.43 -20.70 25.59
C HIS A 45 4.61 -21.56 24.32
N MET A 46 5.55 -21.19 23.47
CA MET A 46 5.85 -21.90 22.24
C MET A 46 6.86 -23.03 22.46
N PRO A 47 6.81 -24.11 21.65
CA PRO A 47 7.88 -25.09 21.61
C PRO A 47 9.20 -24.39 21.30
N ALA A 48 10.29 -24.77 21.98
CA ALA A 48 11.61 -24.17 21.77
C ALA A 48 11.95 -24.05 20.27
N MET A 49 12.45 -22.89 19.85
CA MET A 49 12.78 -22.65 18.45
C MET A 49 13.77 -23.67 17.93
N THR A 50 13.53 -24.14 16.70
CA THR A 50 14.51 -24.96 16.01
C THR A 50 15.65 -24.10 15.49
N THR A 51 16.83 -24.70 15.35
CA THR A 51 18.01 -24.04 14.76
C THR A 51 17.69 -23.45 13.37
N GLU A 52 16.86 -24.13 12.57
CA GLU A 52 16.43 -23.64 11.26
C GLU A 52 15.57 -22.37 11.33
N GLN A 53 14.66 -22.28 12.31
CA GLN A 53 13.84 -21.09 12.54
C GLN A 53 14.69 -19.89 12.96
N GLU A 54 15.70 -20.12 13.81
CA GLU A 54 16.65 -19.10 14.23
C GLU A 54 17.50 -18.59 13.05
N VAL A 55 17.99 -19.50 12.20
CA VAL A 55 18.74 -19.14 10.98
C VAL A 55 17.88 -18.35 10.00
N ALA A 56 16.63 -18.76 9.77
CA ALA A 56 15.71 -18.07 8.87
C ALA A 56 15.39 -16.64 9.35
N MET A 57 15.29 -16.45 10.66
CA MET A 57 15.01 -15.15 11.26
C MET A 57 16.21 -14.21 11.20
N ILE A 58 17.41 -14.70 11.50
CA ILE A 58 18.65 -13.94 11.33
C ILE A 58 18.85 -13.55 9.86
N LYS A 59 18.53 -14.44 8.92
CA LYS A 59 18.55 -14.13 7.49
C LYS A 59 17.59 -12.99 7.15
N ASN A 60 16.35 -13.04 7.64
CA ASN A 60 15.39 -11.96 7.43
C ASN A 60 15.86 -10.63 8.07
N MET A 61 16.44 -10.66 9.26
CA MET A 61 17.03 -9.48 9.89
C MET A 61 18.18 -8.89 9.06
N ARG A 62 19.09 -9.73 8.57
CA ARG A 62 20.19 -9.30 7.69
C ARG A 62 19.68 -8.72 6.39
N ASP A 63 18.69 -9.36 5.77
CA ASP A 63 18.07 -8.88 4.54
C ASP A 63 17.36 -7.53 4.76
N THR A 64 16.72 -7.35 5.93
CA THR A 64 16.10 -6.08 6.33
C THR A 64 17.13 -4.99 6.59
N GLN A 65 18.22 -5.33 7.30
CA GLN A 65 19.30 -4.39 7.61
C GLN A 65 20.11 -4.01 6.36
N ALA A 66 20.32 -4.95 5.43
CA ALA A 66 20.94 -4.71 4.14
C ALA A 66 20.05 -3.81 3.25
N ARG A 67 18.72 -4.01 3.27
CA ARG A 67 17.76 -3.11 2.62
C ARG A 67 17.82 -1.70 3.21
N MET A 68 17.82 -1.55 4.54
CA MET A 68 17.93 -0.25 5.21
C MET A 68 19.28 0.43 4.93
N MET A 69 20.39 -0.31 4.98
CA MET A 69 21.72 0.25 4.71
C MET A 69 21.89 0.60 3.22
N GLY A 70 21.31 -0.18 2.31
CA GLY A 70 21.23 0.13 0.88
C GLY A 70 20.42 1.39 0.59
N GLN A 71 19.30 1.58 1.29
CA GLN A 71 18.49 2.80 1.22
C GLN A 71 19.22 4.00 1.82
N ALA A 72 19.86 3.86 2.98
CA ALA A 72 20.63 4.93 3.62
C ALA A 72 21.83 5.36 2.76
N MET A 73 22.52 4.42 2.12
CA MET A 73 23.61 4.71 1.17
C MET A 73 23.09 5.32 -0.14
N GLY A 74 21.93 4.87 -0.62
CA GLY A 74 21.24 5.47 -1.77
C GLY A 74 20.81 6.91 -1.51
N MET A 75 20.27 7.19 -0.32
CA MET A 75 19.87 8.52 0.12
C MET A 75 21.09 9.43 0.32
N ARG A 76 22.17 8.91 0.92
CA ARG A 76 23.42 9.66 1.09
C ARG A 76 24.08 9.99 -0.25
N ARG A 77 24.04 9.09 -1.23
CA ARG A 77 24.48 9.38 -2.61
C ARG A 77 23.54 10.31 -3.36
N ALA A 78 22.23 10.26 -3.15
CA ALA A 78 21.30 11.21 -3.74
C ALA A 78 21.52 12.63 -3.20
N ILE A 79 21.85 12.75 -1.91
CA ILE A 79 22.22 14.01 -1.25
C ILE A 79 23.62 14.50 -1.70
N GLU A 80 24.60 13.60 -1.82
CA GLU A 80 25.98 13.94 -2.20
C GLU A 80 26.16 14.17 -3.72
N SER A 81 25.30 13.60 -4.58
CA SER A 81 25.44 13.72 -6.05
C SER A 81 24.70 14.90 -6.68
N GLY A 82 23.88 15.64 -5.93
CA GLY A 82 23.11 16.76 -6.48
C GLY A 82 22.32 16.38 -7.74
N ALA A 83 21.90 15.11 -7.87
CA ALA A 83 21.30 14.53 -9.09
C ALA A 83 19.83 14.95 -9.32
N LEU A 84 19.50 16.17 -8.92
CA LEU A 84 18.30 16.92 -9.27
C LEU A 84 18.69 18.31 -9.80
N GLN A 85 19.75 18.40 -10.62
CA GLN A 85 20.00 19.62 -11.39
C GLN A 85 20.87 19.39 -12.64
N GLY A 86 20.21 19.51 -13.79
CA GLY A 86 20.77 20.12 -14.99
C GLY A 86 21.35 19.19 -16.05
N GLN A 87 20.66 19.13 -17.19
CA GLN A 87 21.29 19.41 -18.49
C GLN A 87 20.21 19.93 -19.47
N ILE A 88 19.96 21.24 -19.40
CA ILE A 88 19.36 22.01 -20.49
C ILE A 88 20.54 22.56 -21.29
N ALA A 89 20.71 22.06 -22.51
CA ALA A 89 21.55 22.68 -23.52
C ALA A 89 20.67 23.11 -24.70
N ASN A 90 20.73 24.40 -24.99
CA ASN A 90 20.01 25.12 -26.04
C ASN A 90 20.08 24.43 -27.41
N ALA A 91 18.92 24.18 -28.01
CA ALA A 91 18.76 24.18 -29.46
C ALA A 91 17.28 24.43 -29.83
N GLN A 92 17.01 25.61 -30.38
CA GLN A 92 15.86 25.88 -31.24
C GLN A 92 16.28 26.96 -32.26
N PRO A 93 15.63 27.09 -33.42
CA PRO A 93 14.55 26.26 -33.98
C PRO A 93 14.75 25.89 -35.47
N ARG A 94 14.06 24.85 -35.95
CA ARG A 94 13.48 24.84 -37.30
C ARG A 94 12.14 24.10 -37.26
N GLU A 95 11.07 24.86 -37.42
CA GLU A 95 9.77 24.36 -37.84
C GLU A 95 9.89 23.71 -39.22
N PRO A 96 9.16 22.61 -39.43
CA PRO A 96 8.37 22.50 -40.62
C PRO A 96 6.89 22.52 -40.23
N GLU A 97 6.21 23.49 -40.80
CA GLU A 97 4.76 23.62 -40.90
C GLU A 97 4.17 22.32 -41.48
N SER A 98 3.59 21.49 -40.61
CA SER A 98 2.72 20.39 -41.00
C SER A 98 1.27 20.84 -40.86
N ALA A 99 0.57 20.87 -42.00
CA ALA A 99 -0.85 21.19 -42.11
C ALA A 99 -1.71 20.42 -41.08
N PRO A 100 -2.82 21.02 -40.59
CA PRO A 100 -3.67 20.37 -39.61
C PRO A 100 -4.33 19.13 -40.23
N LEU A 101 -3.90 17.94 -39.77
CA LEU A 101 -4.69 16.73 -39.91
C LEU A 101 -6.02 16.98 -39.19
N GLN A 102 -7.09 17.00 -39.97
CA GLN A 102 -8.45 16.98 -39.47
C GLN A 102 -8.58 15.82 -38.49
N ALA A 103 -8.74 16.14 -37.21
CA ALA A 103 -9.12 15.18 -36.20
C ALA A 103 -10.47 14.60 -36.62
N SER A 104 -10.46 13.37 -37.12
CA SER A 104 -11.66 12.54 -37.21
C SER A 104 -12.28 12.52 -35.81
N ALA A 105 -13.40 13.20 -35.65
CA ALA A 105 -14.16 13.21 -34.40
C ALA A 105 -14.51 11.77 -34.06
N GLU A 106 -13.89 11.22 -33.01
CA GLU A 106 -14.32 9.96 -32.43
C GLU A 106 -15.83 10.06 -32.12
N PRO A 107 -16.61 9.00 -32.37
CA PRO A 107 -18.04 9.00 -32.08
C PRO A 107 -18.24 9.29 -30.58
N SER A 108 -18.83 10.45 -30.28
CA SER A 108 -19.14 10.83 -28.90
C SER A 108 -20.43 10.14 -28.47
N VAL A 109 -20.36 9.29 -27.45
CA VAL A 109 -21.55 8.72 -26.80
C VAL A 109 -22.24 9.80 -25.99
N ALA A 110 -23.56 9.95 -26.08
CA ALA A 110 -24.26 10.94 -25.26
C ALA A 110 -24.09 10.62 -23.76
N ARG A 111 -23.95 11.65 -22.92
CA ARG A 111 -23.71 11.46 -21.48
C ARG A 111 -24.82 10.63 -20.82
N ASP A 112 -26.07 10.83 -21.22
CA ASP A 112 -27.23 10.12 -20.66
C ASP A 112 -27.27 8.64 -21.09
N ASP A 113 -26.77 8.32 -22.28
CA ASP A 113 -26.62 6.94 -22.74
C ASP A 113 -25.53 6.23 -21.92
N LEU A 114 -24.41 6.90 -21.69
CA LEU A 114 -23.33 6.39 -20.83
C LEU A 114 -23.82 6.19 -19.38
N ALA A 115 -24.58 7.14 -18.84
CA ALA A 115 -25.20 7.03 -17.52
C ALA A 115 -26.15 5.83 -17.43
N SER A 116 -26.97 5.62 -18.46
CA SER A 116 -27.90 4.49 -18.55
C SER A 116 -27.16 3.15 -18.64
N ALA A 117 -26.11 3.06 -19.46
CA ALA A 117 -25.27 1.87 -19.58
C ALA A 117 -24.56 1.52 -18.27
N TYR A 118 -24.09 2.54 -17.54
CA TYR A 118 -23.53 2.38 -16.20
C TYR A 118 -24.56 1.90 -15.19
N ALA A 119 -25.76 2.50 -15.17
CA ALA A 119 -26.82 2.14 -14.24
C ALA A 119 -27.29 0.68 -14.43
N GLN A 120 -27.44 0.23 -15.68
CA GLN A 120 -27.83 -1.16 -15.99
C GLN A 120 -26.83 -2.19 -15.44
N ARG A 121 -25.52 -1.91 -15.56
CA ARG A 121 -24.46 -2.77 -15.00
C ARG A 121 -24.38 -2.69 -13.49
N SER A 122 -24.64 -1.52 -12.94
CA SER A 122 -24.57 -1.26 -11.50
C SER A 122 -25.81 -1.75 -10.72
N ALA A 123 -26.85 -2.25 -11.40
CA ALA A 123 -28.08 -2.72 -10.76
C ALA A 123 -27.85 -3.96 -9.87
N SER A 124 -26.91 -4.83 -10.25
CA SER A 124 -26.55 -6.01 -9.46
C SER A 124 -25.54 -5.64 -8.37
N THR A 125 -25.99 -5.50 -7.12
CA THR A 125 -25.08 -5.25 -5.99
C THR A 125 -24.86 -6.53 -5.20
N ARG A 126 -23.66 -7.10 -5.31
CA ARG A 126 -23.24 -8.22 -4.48
C ARG A 126 -21.78 -8.05 -4.08
N PHE A 127 -21.49 -8.54 -2.89
CA PHE A 127 -20.14 -8.61 -2.38
C PHE A 127 -19.19 -9.33 -3.35
N THR A 128 -18.03 -8.74 -3.62
CA THR A 128 -17.02 -9.27 -4.54
C THR A 128 -15.63 -9.18 -3.91
N ARG A 129 -14.94 -10.31 -3.87
CA ARG A 129 -13.54 -10.38 -3.44
C ARG A 129 -12.64 -10.05 -4.63
N PHE A 130 -11.93 -8.92 -4.55
CA PHE A 130 -10.92 -8.52 -5.54
C PHE A 130 -9.51 -8.80 -5.04
N GLU A 131 -8.67 -9.40 -5.89
CA GLU A 131 -7.24 -9.57 -5.61
C GLU A 131 -6.42 -9.06 -6.77
N ARG A 132 -5.40 -8.23 -6.48
CA ARG A 132 -4.49 -7.73 -7.51
C ARG A 132 -3.52 -8.81 -7.98
N LYS A 133 -3.32 -8.91 -9.29
CA LYS A 133 -2.24 -9.68 -9.91
C LYS A 133 -1.39 -8.75 -10.78
N GLY A 134 -0.20 -9.22 -11.17
CA GLY A 134 0.68 -8.49 -12.10
C GLY A 134 0.13 -8.39 -13.52
N ASP A 135 -0.92 -9.15 -13.81
CA ASP A 135 -1.71 -9.10 -15.05
C ASP A 135 -3.20 -9.15 -14.69
N GLY A 136 -3.80 -7.98 -14.50
CA GLY A 136 -5.19 -7.83 -14.07
C GLY A 136 -5.47 -8.16 -12.61
N PHE A 137 -6.64 -8.75 -12.37
CA PHE A 137 -7.14 -9.03 -11.04
C PHE A 137 -7.93 -10.35 -11.02
N ILE A 138 -8.06 -10.92 -9.84
CA ILE A 138 -8.98 -12.01 -9.57
C ILE A 138 -10.22 -11.40 -8.95
N ALA A 139 -11.39 -11.80 -9.42
CA ALA A 139 -12.68 -11.51 -8.79
C ALA A 139 -13.37 -12.83 -8.41
N ASN A 140 -13.72 -12.99 -7.14
CA ASN A 140 -14.35 -14.20 -6.61
C ASN A 140 -13.59 -15.50 -6.97
N GLY A 141 -12.26 -15.46 -6.91
CA GLY A 141 -11.39 -16.61 -7.23
C GLY A 141 -11.18 -16.86 -8.72
N GLN A 142 -11.84 -16.10 -9.62
CA GLN A 142 -11.68 -16.21 -11.06
C GLN A 142 -10.81 -15.08 -11.61
N VAL A 143 -9.89 -15.40 -12.51
CA VAL A 143 -9.05 -14.39 -13.18
C VAL A 143 -9.93 -13.59 -14.14
N PHE A 144 -9.92 -12.27 -14.00
CA PHE A 144 -10.56 -11.37 -14.95
C PHE A 144 -9.60 -11.07 -16.11
N ILE A 145 -10.08 -11.29 -17.33
CA ILE A 145 -9.32 -11.07 -18.57
C ILE A 145 -10.13 -10.14 -19.45
N ASP A 146 -9.46 -9.12 -20.00
CA ASP A 146 -10.06 -8.24 -20.99
C ASP A 146 -9.56 -8.62 -22.40
N ILE A 147 -10.49 -8.69 -23.36
CA ILE A 147 -10.18 -9.11 -24.73
C ILE A 147 -9.30 -8.09 -25.49
N ASP A 148 -9.34 -6.82 -25.10
CA ASP A 148 -8.60 -5.76 -25.80
C ASP A 148 -7.13 -5.69 -25.38
N GLY A 149 -6.75 -6.32 -24.26
CA GLY A 149 -5.35 -6.36 -23.84
C GLY A 149 -5.12 -6.52 -22.35
N LYS A 150 -3.92 -6.12 -21.93
CA LYS A 150 -3.43 -6.35 -20.56
C LYS A 150 -4.06 -5.36 -19.57
N VAL A 151 -4.72 -5.85 -18.52
CA VAL A 151 -5.21 -4.99 -17.44
C VAL A 151 -4.05 -4.55 -16.56
N LYS A 152 -3.77 -3.24 -16.50
CA LYS A 152 -2.64 -2.66 -15.75
C LYS A 152 -3.01 -2.24 -14.33
N GLN A 153 -4.18 -1.65 -14.19
CA GLN A 153 -4.64 -1.07 -12.94
C GLN A 153 -6.16 -1.15 -12.86
N PHE A 154 -6.68 -1.25 -11.64
CA PHE A 154 -8.11 -1.23 -11.36
C PHE A 154 -8.37 -0.56 -10.02
N GLY A 155 -9.55 0.01 -9.89
CA GLY A 155 -10.14 0.50 -8.65
C GLY A 155 -11.55 -0.07 -8.54
N ALA A 156 -11.89 -0.62 -7.37
CA ALA A 156 -13.11 -1.40 -7.19
C ALA A 156 -13.78 -1.09 -5.85
N ASP A 157 -15.07 -1.36 -5.82
CA ASP A 157 -15.92 -1.31 -4.63
C ASP A 157 -16.34 -2.76 -4.32
N PRO A 158 -15.73 -3.40 -3.31
CA PRO A 158 -16.04 -4.77 -2.93
C PRO A 158 -17.51 -4.97 -2.53
N THR A 159 -18.20 -3.95 -2.05
CA THR A 159 -19.58 -4.08 -1.56
C THR A 159 -20.59 -4.20 -2.70
N THR A 160 -20.28 -3.61 -3.86
CA THR A 160 -21.16 -3.62 -5.04
C THR A 160 -20.66 -4.52 -6.17
N GLY A 161 -19.35 -4.80 -6.21
CA GLY A 161 -18.69 -5.49 -7.32
C GLY A 161 -18.35 -4.60 -8.51
N ARG A 162 -18.56 -3.28 -8.38
CA ARG A 162 -18.18 -2.29 -9.40
C ARG A 162 -16.67 -2.17 -9.50
N VAL A 163 -16.18 -2.10 -10.73
CA VAL A 163 -14.76 -1.95 -11.03
C VAL A 163 -14.56 -1.07 -12.25
N THR A 164 -13.66 -0.11 -12.13
CA THR A 164 -13.07 0.57 -13.28
C THR A 164 -11.62 0.13 -13.43
N TYR A 165 -11.18 -0.12 -14.64
CA TYR A 165 -9.86 -0.64 -14.92
C TYR A 165 -9.27 -0.09 -16.22
N PHE A 166 -7.94 -0.15 -16.31
CA PHE A 166 -7.18 0.33 -17.45
C PHE A 166 -6.61 -0.84 -18.24
N VAL A 167 -6.85 -0.83 -19.54
CA VAL A 167 -6.35 -1.84 -20.49
C VAL A 167 -5.27 -1.20 -21.36
N ASP A 168 -4.08 -1.78 -21.36
CA ASP A 168 -2.99 -1.36 -22.25
C ASP A 168 -3.21 -1.88 -23.65
N VAL A 169 -3.38 -0.95 -24.60
CA VAL A 169 -3.61 -1.22 -26.02
C VAL A 169 -2.41 -0.80 -26.89
N GLY A 170 -1.26 -0.51 -26.26
CA GLY A 170 -0.03 -0.10 -26.94
C GLY A 170 0.06 1.39 -27.23
N ASN A 171 1.19 1.82 -27.80
CA ASN A 171 1.48 3.21 -28.18
C ASN A 171 1.34 4.26 -27.05
N SER A 172 1.49 3.84 -25.80
CA SER A 172 1.26 4.70 -24.61
C SER A 172 -0.18 5.13 -24.43
N ASP A 173 -1.15 4.39 -24.99
CA ASP A 173 -2.58 4.60 -24.80
C ASP A 173 -3.17 3.50 -23.90
N LEU A 174 -4.08 3.91 -23.02
CA LEU A 174 -4.89 3.00 -22.20
C LEU A 174 -6.37 3.18 -22.54
N LEU A 175 -7.12 2.07 -22.67
CA LEU A 175 -8.57 2.13 -22.60
C LEU A 175 -9.01 2.16 -21.14
N VAL A 176 -10.01 3.00 -20.85
CA VAL A 176 -10.68 3.01 -19.56
C VAL A 176 -11.99 2.29 -19.69
N LYS A 177 -12.15 1.21 -18.94
CA LYS A 177 -13.35 0.38 -18.95
C LYS A 177 -13.98 0.27 -17.58
N HIS A 178 -15.28 0.14 -17.56
CA HIS A 178 -16.07 -0.08 -16.37
C HIS A 178 -16.92 -1.34 -16.51
N HIS A 179 -17.01 -2.09 -15.42
CA HIS A 179 -17.85 -3.27 -15.32
C HIS A 179 -18.36 -3.44 -13.88
N ASN A 180 -19.30 -4.35 -13.72
CA ASN A 180 -19.69 -4.88 -12.43
C ASN A 180 -19.59 -6.40 -12.53
N ILE A 181 -18.76 -7.00 -11.69
CA ILE A 181 -18.49 -8.44 -11.71
C ILE A 181 -19.76 -9.29 -11.54
N ASN A 182 -20.81 -8.71 -10.95
CA ASN A 182 -22.09 -9.36 -10.73
C ASN A 182 -23.12 -9.11 -11.84
N SER A 183 -22.71 -8.49 -12.95
CA SER A 183 -23.58 -8.20 -14.09
C SER A 183 -23.27 -9.16 -15.25
N ASP A 184 -24.31 -9.70 -15.87
CA ASP A 184 -24.19 -10.51 -17.10
C ASP A 184 -23.92 -9.66 -18.36
N LEU A 185 -23.79 -8.34 -18.20
CA LEU A 185 -23.53 -7.41 -19.30
C LEU A 185 -22.03 -7.19 -19.49
N GLU A 186 -21.58 -7.21 -20.75
CA GLU A 186 -20.19 -6.91 -21.13
C GLU A 186 -19.69 -5.57 -20.56
N PRO A 187 -18.38 -5.43 -20.23
CA PRO A 187 -17.78 -4.17 -19.85
C PRO A 187 -18.04 -3.03 -20.85
N ILE A 188 -18.11 -1.79 -20.36
CA ILE A 188 -18.23 -0.59 -21.20
C ILE A 188 -16.93 0.20 -21.21
N THR A 189 -16.55 0.70 -22.37
CA THR A 189 -15.50 1.71 -22.49
C THR A 189 -16.07 3.07 -22.10
N ILE A 190 -15.43 3.70 -21.11
CA ILE A 190 -15.83 5.03 -20.61
C ILE A 190 -14.88 6.13 -21.11
N GLY A 191 -13.72 5.77 -21.63
CA GLY A 191 -12.79 6.71 -22.25
C GLY A 191 -11.44 6.12 -22.58
N ARG A 192 -10.49 7.00 -22.87
CA ARG A 192 -9.09 6.67 -23.19
C ARG A 192 -8.15 7.57 -22.41
N ILE A 193 -6.96 7.08 -22.13
CA ILE A 193 -5.88 7.84 -21.51
C ILE A 193 -4.68 7.81 -22.44
N ALA A 194 -4.20 8.98 -22.86
CA ALA A 194 -2.94 9.12 -23.56
C ALA A 194 -1.84 9.46 -22.55
N LEU A 195 -0.81 8.61 -22.45
CA LEU A 195 0.37 8.86 -21.63
C LEU A 195 1.41 9.62 -22.47
N ARG A 196 1.76 10.82 -22.01
CA ARG A 196 2.63 11.78 -22.72
C ARG A 196 3.77 12.19 -21.78
N GLY A 197 4.78 11.34 -21.63
CA GLY A 197 5.90 11.61 -20.72
C GLY A 197 5.45 11.59 -19.25
N ASP A 198 5.49 12.74 -18.60
CA ASP A 198 5.07 12.96 -17.20
C ASP A 198 3.59 13.33 -17.06
N ARG A 199 2.84 13.30 -18.16
CA ARG A 199 1.43 13.69 -18.21
C ARG A 199 0.53 12.55 -18.64
N ALA A 200 -0.65 12.48 -18.03
CA ALA A 200 -1.76 11.64 -18.44
C ALA A 200 -2.96 12.51 -18.85
N ASP A 201 -3.44 12.31 -20.08
CA ASP A 201 -4.62 13.01 -20.59
C ASP A 201 -5.78 12.02 -20.78
N PHE A 202 -6.78 12.13 -19.93
CA PHE A 202 -8.03 11.38 -20.04
C PHE A 202 -9.01 12.08 -20.99
N ARG A 203 -9.65 11.29 -21.85
CA ARG A 203 -10.77 11.69 -22.71
C ARG A 203 -11.91 10.69 -22.55
N ALA A 204 -13.04 11.14 -22.03
CA ALA A 204 -14.25 10.35 -21.93
C ALA A 204 -14.86 10.11 -23.31
N VAL A 205 -15.58 9.00 -23.48
CA VAL A 205 -16.38 8.74 -24.69
C VAL A 205 -17.50 9.76 -24.88
N SER A 206 -17.90 10.44 -23.80
CA SER A 206 -18.86 11.55 -23.81
C SER A 206 -18.25 12.92 -24.11
N GLY A 207 -16.94 12.98 -24.37
CA GLY A 207 -16.23 14.16 -24.85
C GLY A 207 -15.53 15.00 -23.77
N GLU A 208 -15.81 14.77 -22.48
CA GLU A 208 -15.09 15.43 -21.39
C GLU A 208 -13.61 15.04 -21.39
N THR A 209 -12.76 15.98 -20.96
CA THR A 209 -11.32 15.75 -20.87
C THR A 209 -10.79 16.19 -19.52
N ALA A 210 -9.75 15.51 -19.04
CA ALA A 210 -9.03 15.88 -17.85
C ALA A 210 -7.55 15.49 -18.01
N GLY A 211 -6.66 16.48 -17.96
CA GLY A 211 -5.21 16.27 -17.96
C GLY A 211 -4.61 16.47 -16.56
N GLY A 212 -3.54 15.73 -16.27
CA GLY A 212 -2.79 15.81 -15.02
C GLY A 212 -1.51 14.96 -15.03
N GLU A 213 -0.90 14.80 -13.86
CA GLU A 213 0.36 14.08 -13.66
C GLU A 213 0.14 12.56 -13.67
N SER A 214 -0.94 12.11 -13.03
CA SER A 214 -1.31 10.69 -13.03
C SER A 214 -2.83 10.48 -13.03
N VAL A 215 -3.21 9.24 -13.27
CA VAL A 215 -4.59 8.76 -13.37
C VAL A 215 -4.73 7.56 -12.46
N VAL A 216 -5.76 7.57 -11.62
CA VAL A 216 -6.06 6.44 -10.73
C VAL A 216 -7.49 6.00 -10.97
N PRO A 217 -7.75 4.72 -11.30
CA PRO A 217 -9.11 4.22 -11.45
C PRO A 217 -9.78 4.14 -10.07
N VAL A 218 -11.08 4.44 -10.04
CA VAL A 218 -11.96 4.29 -8.87
C VAL A 218 -13.23 3.57 -9.30
N SER A 219 -14.00 2.97 -8.38
CA SER A 219 -15.06 2.02 -8.76
C SER A 219 -16.15 2.59 -9.67
N ASP A 220 -16.38 3.91 -9.64
CA ASP A 220 -17.36 4.63 -10.46
C ASP A 220 -16.74 5.60 -11.49
N GLY A 221 -15.43 5.49 -11.76
CA GLY A 221 -14.75 6.28 -12.77
C GLY A 221 -13.24 6.37 -12.53
N LEU A 222 -12.70 7.58 -12.51
CA LEU A 222 -11.28 7.79 -12.23
C LEU A 222 -11.03 9.14 -11.57
N ILE A 223 -9.85 9.28 -10.97
CA ILE A 223 -9.29 10.56 -10.56
C ILE A 223 -8.07 10.88 -11.41
N VAL A 224 -7.98 12.14 -11.86
CA VAL A 224 -6.78 12.72 -12.46
C VAL A 224 -6.11 13.58 -11.40
N THR A 225 -4.88 13.25 -11.07
CA THR A 225 -4.09 13.95 -10.05
C THR A 225 -3.33 15.11 -10.68
N ARG A 226 -3.16 16.17 -9.91
CA ARG A 226 -2.35 17.35 -10.23
C ARG A 226 -1.67 17.76 -8.94
N LYS A 227 -0.56 18.50 -9.06
CA LYS A 227 0.20 19.03 -7.92
C LYS A 227 -0.63 19.48 -6.70
N GLU A 228 -1.70 20.25 -6.93
CA GLU A 228 -2.50 20.87 -5.85
C GLU A 228 -4.01 20.58 -5.98
N SER A 229 -4.40 19.68 -6.88
CA SER A 229 -5.81 19.37 -7.10
C SER A 229 -6.05 17.98 -7.67
N ILE A 230 -7.28 17.51 -7.52
CA ILE A 230 -7.77 16.26 -8.10
C ILE A 230 -8.97 16.61 -8.98
N ALA A 231 -9.02 16.09 -10.20
CA ALA A 231 -10.24 16.05 -10.99
C ALA A 231 -10.84 14.65 -10.93
N ARG A 232 -11.96 14.48 -10.22
CA ARG A 232 -12.72 13.23 -10.19
C ARG A 232 -13.70 13.21 -11.35
N TYR A 233 -13.55 12.24 -12.23
CA TYR A 233 -14.54 11.91 -13.26
C TYR A 233 -15.42 10.77 -12.76
N SER A 234 -16.73 11.01 -12.71
CA SER A 234 -17.73 9.98 -12.41
C SER A 234 -18.55 9.68 -13.66
N ILE A 235 -18.73 8.40 -13.96
CA ILE A 235 -19.42 7.92 -15.17
C ILE A 235 -20.85 8.49 -15.20
N GLY A 236 -21.21 9.15 -16.31
CA GLY A 236 -22.52 9.79 -16.49
C GLY A 236 -22.73 11.10 -15.74
N LYS A 237 -21.80 11.51 -14.86
CA LYS A 237 -21.89 12.75 -14.05
C LYS A 237 -20.87 13.82 -14.45
N GLY A 238 -19.86 13.44 -15.22
CA GLY A 238 -18.80 14.35 -15.66
C GLY A 238 -17.68 14.51 -14.61
N ALA A 239 -16.85 15.53 -14.80
CA ALA A 239 -15.67 15.78 -13.96
C ALA A 239 -15.90 16.94 -12.97
N LYS A 240 -15.44 16.76 -11.72
CA LYS A 240 -15.42 17.79 -10.69
C LYS A 240 -14.03 17.90 -10.07
N ALA A 241 -13.56 19.14 -9.87
CA ALA A 241 -12.27 19.41 -9.28
C ALA A 241 -12.37 19.65 -7.77
N PHE A 242 -11.34 19.20 -7.05
CA PHE A 242 -11.19 19.34 -5.60
C PHE A 242 -9.75 19.74 -5.27
N ALA A 243 -9.57 20.55 -4.24
CA ALA A 243 -8.25 20.99 -3.80
C ALA A 243 -7.57 19.92 -2.93
N ILE A 244 -6.25 19.83 -3.02
CA ILE A 244 -5.41 19.06 -2.10
C ILE A 244 -4.81 20.06 -1.10
N PRO A 245 -4.70 19.72 0.20
CA PRO A 245 -4.01 20.58 1.17
C PRO A 245 -2.54 20.84 0.78
N ASP A 246 -2.06 22.05 1.05
CA ASP A 246 -0.67 22.44 0.78
C ASP A 246 0.35 21.48 1.41
N GLY A 247 1.42 21.18 0.67
CA GLY A 247 2.48 20.29 1.13
C GLY A 247 2.16 18.79 1.01
N PHE A 248 1.05 18.44 0.34
CA PHE A 248 0.68 17.07 0.02
C PHE A 248 0.48 16.87 -1.49
N THR A 249 0.62 15.63 -1.93
CA THR A 249 0.19 15.15 -3.25
C THR A 249 -0.64 13.87 -3.09
N VAL A 250 -1.35 13.45 -4.13
CA VAL A 250 -2.04 12.16 -4.13
C VAL A 250 -1.01 11.04 -4.24
N ALA A 251 -1.10 10.05 -3.35
CA ALA A 251 -0.27 8.86 -3.46
C ALA A 251 -0.56 8.17 -4.82
N PRO A 252 0.45 7.86 -5.65
CA PRO A 252 0.24 7.35 -7.01
C PRO A 252 -0.61 6.08 -7.09
N LEU A 253 -0.53 5.26 -6.04
CA LEU A 253 -1.29 4.03 -5.89
C LEU A 253 -2.28 4.14 -4.74
N GLN A 254 -3.49 3.63 -4.95
CA GLN A 254 -4.58 3.59 -3.98
C GLN A 254 -4.95 2.13 -3.74
N ASN A 255 -4.95 1.70 -2.48
CA ASN A 255 -5.32 0.33 -2.08
C ASN A 255 -6.64 0.27 -1.30
N GLY A 256 -7.50 1.27 -1.50
CA GLY A 256 -8.82 1.32 -0.89
C GLY A 256 -9.89 1.81 -1.86
N ASP A 257 -11.14 1.67 -1.42
CA ASP A 257 -12.32 2.07 -2.19
C ASP A 257 -12.55 3.58 -2.07
N VAL A 258 -11.89 4.34 -2.95
CA VAL A 258 -11.99 5.80 -3.01
C VAL A 258 -13.43 6.25 -3.28
N SER A 259 -14.16 5.54 -4.14
CA SER A 259 -15.50 5.93 -4.55
C SER A 259 -16.55 5.64 -3.50
N GLY A 260 -16.47 4.48 -2.84
CA GLY A 260 -17.40 4.08 -1.79
C GLY A 260 -17.17 4.80 -0.47
N THR A 261 -15.92 5.12 -0.13
CA THR A 261 -15.60 5.84 1.12
C THR A 261 -15.50 7.35 0.96
N GLY A 262 -15.24 7.85 -0.25
CA GLY A 262 -14.94 9.26 -0.51
C GLY A 262 -13.51 9.68 -0.13
N TYR A 263 -12.68 8.78 0.42
CA TYR A 263 -11.33 9.08 0.87
C TYR A 263 -10.27 8.69 -0.17
N VAL A 264 -9.32 9.59 -0.38
CA VAL A 264 -8.10 9.35 -1.16
C VAL A 264 -6.88 9.42 -0.26
N LEU A 265 -5.90 8.54 -0.48
CA LEU A 265 -4.61 8.61 0.18
C LEU A 265 -3.78 9.74 -0.42
N ILE A 266 -3.35 10.65 0.44
CA ILE A 266 -2.39 11.71 0.14
C ILE A 266 -1.08 11.45 0.90
N GLU A 267 0.03 11.84 0.29
CA GLU A 267 1.37 11.76 0.87
C GLU A 267 2.01 13.13 0.97
N ARG A 268 2.79 13.34 2.03
CA ARG A 268 3.50 14.59 2.29
C ARG A 268 4.63 14.74 1.28
N LEU A 269 4.73 15.93 0.67
CA LEU A 269 5.85 16.27 -0.19
C LEU A 269 7.15 16.39 0.63
N PRO A 270 8.29 15.84 0.14
CA PRO A 270 9.59 16.07 0.74
C PRO A 270 9.88 17.57 0.75
N GLN A 271 9.99 18.18 1.94
CA GLN A 271 10.38 19.58 2.04
C GLN A 271 11.90 19.66 1.86
N GLY A 272 12.36 20.34 0.79
CA GLY A 272 13.66 21.01 0.83
C GLY A 272 13.69 22.00 2.00
N GLU A 273 14.86 22.31 2.55
CA GLU A 273 15.03 23.05 3.82
C GLU A 273 13.94 24.12 4.10
N PRO A 274 13.34 24.13 5.30
CA PRO A 274 12.13 24.89 5.55
C PRO A 274 12.39 26.40 5.50
N SER A 275 11.76 27.09 4.54
CA SER A 275 11.55 28.53 4.63
C SER A 275 10.55 28.83 5.76
N PHE A 276 11.02 29.50 6.80
CA PHE A 276 10.35 29.72 8.08
C PHE A 276 9.11 30.64 8.06
N LYS A 277 8.52 30.97 6.90
CA LYS A 277 7.57 32.10 6.80
C LYS A 277 6.12 31.83 6.41
N GLU A 278 5.70 30.64 5.99
CA GLU A 278 4.29 30.45 5.56
C GLU A 278 3.54 29.25 6.18
N ILE A 279 4.14 28.56 7.15
CA ILE A 279 3.48 27.44 7.83
C ILE A 279 2.56 27.97 8.93
N GLY A 280 1.39 28.49 8.57
CA GLY A 280 0.47 29.00 9.58
C GLY A 280 -0.91 29.37 9.06
N LYS A 281 -1.86 28.43 9.15
CA LYS A 281 -3.09 28.58 9.98
C LYS A 281 -4.15 27.48 9.82
N THR A 282 -4.01 26.51 8.92
CA THR A 282 -5.09 25.50 8.73
C THR A 282 -4.66 24.04 8.91
N VAL A 283 -3.38 23.71 8.72
CA VAL A 283 -2.90 22.29 8.75
C VAL A 283 -2.17 21.93 10.06
N GLY A 284 -1.67 22.92 10.82
CA GLY A 284 -0.83 22.70 12.00
C GLY A 284 -1.52 22.07 13.22
N HIS A 285 -2.84 21.88 13.17
CA HIS A 285 -3.60 21.24 14.25
C HIS A 285 -3.83 19.74 14.03
N LEU A 286 -3.72 19.26 12.78
CA LEU A 286 -3.92 17.84 12.43
C LEU A 286 -2.63 17.03 12.53
N PHE A 287 -1.51 17.67 12.19
CA PHE A 287 -0.18 17.09 12.31
C PHE A 287 0.53 17.88 13.41
N GLY A 288 0.46 17.35 14.64
CA GLY A 288 1.25 17.86 15.76
C GLY A 288 2.75 17.87 15.44
N LYS A 289 3.58 18.31 16.39
CA LYS A 289 5.05 18.35 16.28
C LYS A 289 5.57 17.20 15.40
N ARG A 290 6.29 17.53 14.32
CA ARG A 290 6.89 16.60 13.34
C ARG A 290 7.31 15.30 14.03
N ASP A 291 6.45 14.29 13.94
CA ASP A 291 6.81 12.92 14.24
C ASP A 291 7.19 12.29 12.90
N ASP A 292 8.28 11.54 12.88
CA ASP A 292 8.91 10.93 11.71
C ASP A 292 8.06 9.84 11.03
N THR A 293 6.84 9.61 11.51
CA THR A 293 5.93 8.54 11.07
C THR A 293 4.61 9.04 10.48
N GLN A 294 4.43 10.36 10.25
CA GLN A 294 3.17 10.92 9.71
C GLN A 294 3.34 11.49 8.29
N ASP A 295 3.73 10.62 7.36
CA ASP A 295 3.91 10.98 5.94
C ASP A 295 2.65 10.83 5.11
N TYR A 296 1.59 10.22 5.67
CA TYR A 296 0.36 9.89 4.96
C TYR A 296 -0.90 10.36 5.67
N ALA A 297 -1.94 10.61 4.89
CA ALA A 297 -3.28 10.84 5.39
C ALA A 297 -4.35 10.41 4.39
N LEU A 298 -5.55 10.12 4.89
CA LEU A 298 -6.74 9.95 4.06
C LEU A 298 -7.52 11.26 4.02
N LEU A 299 -7.71 11.79 2.82
CA LEU A 299 -8.47 13.02 2.54
C LEU A 299 -9.84 12.66 1.97
N HIS A 300 -10.92 13.06 2.63
CA HIS A 300 -12.24 13.00 2.06
C HIS A 300 -12.36 14.08 0.97
N ILE A 301 -12.48 13.65 -0.28
CA ILE A 301 -12.36 14.52 -1.46
C ILE A 301 -13.39 15.67 -1.42
N GLU A 302 -14.63 15.38 -1.02
CA GLU A 302 -15.70 16.38 -1.06
C GLU A 302 -15.75 17.33 0.15
N THR A 303 -15.45 16.84 1.35
CA THR A 303 -15.59 17.60 2.60
C THR A 303 -14.28 18.24 3.05
N GLY A 304 -13.14 17.80 2.49
CA GLY A 304 -11.81 18.20 2.94
C GLY A 304 -11.39 17.59 4.27
N LYS A 305 -12.23 16.72 4.88
CA LYS A 305 -11.89 16.06 6.14
C LYS A 305 -10.65 15.19 5.95
N THR A 306 -9.69 15.31 6.86
CA THR A 306 -8.43 14.58 6.78
C THR A 306 -8.22 13.70 8.01
N VAL A 307 -7.83 12.45 7.81
CA VAL A 307 -7.46 11.49 8.85
C VAL A 307 -5.98 11.15 8.69
N ALA A 308 -5.15 11.62 9.61
CA ALA A 308 -3.71 11.35 9.61
C ALA A 308 -3.42 9.85 9.85
N LEU A 309 -2.37 9.33 9.23
CA LEU A 309 -1.92 7.95 9.38
C LEU A 309 -0.50 7.93 9.94
N PHE A 310 -0.23 7.03 10.89
CA PHE A 310 1.10 6.83 11.46
C PHE A 310 1.90 5.81 10.63
N LEU A 311 2.03 6.11 9.33
CA LEU A 311 2.79 5.36 8.34
C LEU A 311 4.05 6.14 7.94
N SER A 312 5.19 5.49 7.99
CA SER A 312 6.45 6.04 7.46
C SER A 312 6.46 5.99 5.92
N GLY A 313 7.06 7.02 5.31
CA GLY A 313 7.41 7.05 3.89
C GLY A 313 8.61 6.17 3.50
N ASP A 314 9.29 5.57 4.47
CA ASP A 314 10.42 4.68 4.23
C ASP A 314 9.97 3.30 3.72
N GLY A 315 10.86 2.53 3.09
CA GLY A 315 10.55 1.16 2.66
C GLY A 315 9.74 1.02 1.37
N LYS A 316 9.34 2.13 0.71
CA LYS A 316 8.69 2.09 -0.62
C LYS A 316 9.60 1.56 -1.73
N SER A 317 10.91 1.77 -1.57
CA SER A 317 11.91 1.43 -2.58
C SER A 317 12.49 0.04 -2.36
N VAL A 318 12.50 -0.77 -3.41
CA VAL A 318 13.26 -2.03 -3.46
C VAL A 318 14.61 -1.77 -4.11
N GLY A 319 15.55 -2.69 -3.95
CA GLY A 319 16.88 -2.55 -4.51
C GLY A 319 17.46 -3.86 -5.00
N GLN A 320 18.23 -3.78 -6.08
CA GLN A 320 18.94 -4.92 -6.65
C GLN A 320 20.40 -4.55 -6.89
N GLY A 321 21.30 -5.39 -6.40
CA GLY A 321 22.72 -5.27 -6.69
C GLY A 321 23.01 -5.51 -8.17
N THR A 322 23.89 -4.71 -8.75
CA THR A 322 24.35 -4.86 -10.14
C THR A 322 25.78 -5.39 -10.19
N GLY A 323 26.08 -6.20 -11.21
CA GLY A 323 27.40 -6.81 -11.41
C GLY A 323 27.90 -7.54 -10.16
N CYS A 324 27.04 -8.38 -9.59
CA CYS A 324 27.33 -9.17 -8.40
C CYS A 324 28.20 -10.38 -8.74
N VAL A 325 29.35 -10.48 -8.09
CA VAL A 325 30.24 -11.64 -8.15
C VAL A 325 30.17 -12.36 -6.81
N ARG A 326 29.95 -13.67 -6.84
CA ARG A 326 29.93 -14.50 -5.63
C ARG A 326 31.28 -14.38 -4.93
N GLN A 327 31.27 -13.90 -3.69
CA GLN A 327 32.48 -13.82 -2.86
C GLN A 327 32.60 -15.07 -1.98
N ASN A 328 31.48 -15.58 -1.47
CA ASN A 328 31.37 -16.87 -0.78
C ASN A 328 29.93 -17.41 -0.90
N ASP A 329 29.58 -18.48 -0.16
CA ASP A 329 28.28 -19.16 -0.24
C ASP A 329 27.08 -18.31 0.24
N PHE A 330 27.34 -17.22 0.96
CA PHE A 330 26.31 -16.40 1.60
C PHE A 330 26.39 -14.92 1.21
N VAL A 331 27.48 -14.48 0.57
CA VAL A 331 27.77 -13.08 0.26
C VAL A 331 28.15 -12.94 -1.21
N ASN A 332 27.37 -12.12 -1.91
CA ASN A 332 27.69 -11.64 -3.24
C ASN A 332 28.27 -10.22 -3.14
N LYS A 333 29.42 -9.99 -3.76
CA LYS A 333 30.02 -8.66 -3.89
C LYS A 333 29.47 -7.99 -5.15
N CYS A 334 28.65 -6.96 -4.97
CA CYS A 334 28.07 -6.21 -6.08
C CYS A 334 28.88 -4.95 -6.40
N SER A 335 29.03 -4.65 -7.70
CA SER A 335 29.74 -3.46 -8.19
C SER A 335 28.87 -2.21 -8.19
N GLY A 336 27.55 -2.36 -8.09
CA GLY A 336 26.61 -1.26 -7.94
C GLY A 336 25.29 -1.68 -7.30
N TRP A 337 24.40 -0.71 -7.13
CA TRP A 337 23.08 -0.88 -6.57
C TRP A 337 22.09 -0.03 -7.36
N ARG A 338 20.96 -0.61 -7.76
CA ARG A 338 19.83 0.11 -8.35
C ARG A 338 18.67 0.05 -7.38
N SER A 339 17.98 1.17 -7.17
CA SER A 339 16.79 1.24 -6.33
C SER A 339 15.67 1.95 -7.06
N TRP A 340 14.43 1.48 -6.86
CA TRP A 340 13.22 2.02 -7.46
C TRP A 340 12.02 1.73 -6.56
N GLU A 341 10.97 2.55 -6.64
CA GLU A 341 9.71 2.30 -5.93
C GLU A 341 8.98 1.08 -6.51
N SER A 342 8.54 0.18 -5.63
CA SER A 342 7.81 -1.01 -6.04
C SER A 342 6.94 -1.56 -4.93
N ILE A 343 5.68 -1.83 -5.26
CA ILE A 343 4.77 -2.59 -4.40
C ILE A 343 5.14 -4.08 -4.33
N TRP A 344 6.08 -4.56 -5.13
CA TRP A 344 6.55 -5.95 -5.09
C TRP A 344 8.04 -5.98 -4.78
N ASP A 345 8.45 -6.90 -3.92
CA ASP A 345 9.85 -7.28 -3.73
C ASP A 345 10.40 -7.92 -5.02
N THR A 346 11.73 -8.00 -5.13
CA THR A 346 12.40 -8.55 -6.33
C THR A 346 12.12 -10.04 -6.57
N ASP A 347 11.62 -10.75 -5.55
CA ASP A 347 11.18 -12.15 -5.63
C ASP A 347 9.69 -12.30 -6.00
N GLY A 348 9.00 -11.19 -6.28
CA GLY A 348 7.59 -11.14 -6.68
C GLY A 348 6.60 -11.17 -5.51
N ARG A 349 7.06 -11.22 -4.25
CA ARG A 349 6.18 -11.10 -3.08
C ARG A 349 5.76 -9.65 -2.86
N PRO A 350 4.63 -9.39 -2.19
CA PRO A 350 4.28 -8.02 -1.78
C PRO A 350 5.41 -7.38 -0.97
N ASN A 351 5.80 -6.16 -1.33
CA ASN A 351 6.65 -5.34 -0.48
C ASN A 351 5.81 -4.80 0.68
N TYR A 352 5.72 -5.57 1.77
CA TYR A 352 4.90 -5.21 2.94
C TYR A 352 5.38 -3.98 3.71
N SER A 353 6.53 -3.40 3.35
CA SER A 353 6.96 -2.09 3.86
C SER A 353 6.40 -0.93 3.05
N HIS A 354 5.93 -1.16 1.82
CA HIS A 354 5.25 -0.15 1.03
C HIS A 354 3.91 0.22 1.68
N TYR A 355 3.58 1.52 1.67
CA TYR A 355 2.30 2.01 2.19
C TYR A 355 1.09 1.31 1.54
N PHE A 356 1.25 0.83 0.30
CA PHE A 356 0.20 0.18 -0.46
C PHE A 356 -0.27 -1.10 0.22
N TRP A 357 0.64 -1.87 0.80
CA TRP A 357 0.32 -3.10 1.55
C TRP A 357 0.20 -2.89 3.06
N SER A 358 0.49 -1.68 3.54
CA SER A 358 0.37 -1.31 4.95
C SER A 358 -0.93 -0.56 5.24
N LEU A 359 -1.76 -0.32 4.24
CA LEU A 359 -3.02 0.39 4.36
C LEU A 359 -4.06 -0.17 3.38
N THR A 360 -5.29 -0.32 3.85
CA THR A 360 -6.48 -0.43 3.01
C THR A 360 -7.63 0.30 3.67
N TRP A 361 -8.58 0.80 2.90
CA TRP A 361 -9.80 1.42 3.44
C TRP A 361 -10.98 1.05 2.57
N VAL A 362 -12.12 0.82 3.20
CA VAL A 362 -13.29 0.22 2.56
C VAL A 362 -14.57 0.65 3.26
N GLN A 363 -15.65 0.72 2.49
CA GLN A 363 -16.98 0.91 3.04
C GLN A 363 -17.46 -0.39 3.69
N THR A 364 -17.98 -0.31 4.92
CA THR A 364 -18.55 -1.44 5.65
C THR A 364 -19.94 -1.12 6.19
N LYS A 365 -20.62 -2.11 6.78
CA LYS A 365 -21.86 -1.92 7.54
C LYS A 365 -21.68 -1.05 8.79
N PHE A 366 -20.44 -0.87 9.27
CA PHE A 366 -20.10 -0.02 10.41
C PHE A 366 -19.68 1.40 9.99
N GLY A 367 -19.76 1.74 8.71
CA GLY A 367 -19.22 2.97 8.15
C GLY A 367 -17.91 2.76 7.39
N ALA A 368 -17.31 3.85 6.94
CA ALA A 368 -16.03 3.82 6.23
C ALA A 368 -14.90 3.55 7.23
N LEU A 369 -14.14 2.47 7.02
CA LEU A 369 -13.04 2.06 7.88
C LEU A 369 -11.72 2.06 7.11
N ALA A 370 -10.65 2.48 7.77
CA ALA A 370 -9.28 2.21 7.32
C ALA A 370 -8.62 1.19 8.25
N ILE A 371 -7.76 0.36 7.69
CA ILE A 371 -6.98 -0.63 8.39
C ILE A 371 -5.53 -0.36 8.03
N ALA A 372 -4.75 -0.01 9.04
CA ALA A 372 -3.41 0.52 8.84
C ALA A 372 -2.41 -0.19 9.76
N LYS A 373 -1.27 -0.58 9.19
CA LYS A 373 -0.12 -1.11 9.93
C LYS A 373 0.76 0.06 10.37
N GLU A 374 0.44 0.60 11.53
CA GLU A 374 0.98 1.84 12.08
C GLU A 374 2.14 1.61 13.07
N ASN A 375 2.77 2.73 13.49
CA ASN A 375 3.77 2.75 14.57
C ASN A 375 4.96 1.83 14.30
N ASN A 376 5.61 2.01 13.13
CA ASN A 376 6.75 1.21 12.69
C ASN A 376 6.46 -0.29 12.67
N THR A 377 5.31 -0.66 12.11
CA THR A 377 4.81 -2.05 11.98
C THR A 377 4.39 -2.73 13.26
N ARG A 378 4.39 -2.03 14.40
CA ARG A 378 4.09 -2.64 15.71
C ARG A 378 2.61 -2.81 15.96
N GLU A 379 1.77 -2.10 15.24
CA GLU A 379 0.32 -2.10 15.46
C GLU A 379 -0.42 -2.25 14.15
N VAL A 380 -1.54 -2.97 14.18
CA VAL A 380 -2.57 -2.90 13.13
C VAL A 380 -3.79 -2.28 13.78
N ASN A 381 -4.17 -1.10 13.29
CA ASN A 381 -5.27 -0.31 13.81
C ASN A 381 -6.43 -0.32 12.81
N VAL A 382 -7.64 -0.42 13.35
CA VAL A 382 -8.89 -0.14 12.64
C VAL A 382 -9.28 1.30 12.97
N ILE A 383 -9.50 2.12 11.95
CA ILE A 383 -9.73 3.55 12.07
C ILE A 383 -11.12 3.85 11.49
N ALA A 384 -12.03 4.34 12.34
CA ALA A 384 -13.33 4.82 11.88
C ALA A 384 -13.14 6.17 11.19
N LEU A 385 -13.34 6.24 9.87
CA LEU A 385 -12.99 7.45 9.11
C LEU A 385 -13.92 8.62 9.41
N ASP A 386 -15.16 8.35 9.82
CA ASP A 386 -16.16 9.38 10.15
C ASP A 386 -15.90 10.08 11.48
N SER A 387 -15.21 9.44 12.44
CA SER A 387 -14.81 10.04 13.72
C SER A 387 -13.31 10.33 13.81
N GLY A 388 -12.48 9.58 13.08
CA GLY A 388 -11.02 9.55 13.24
C GLY A 388 -10.55 8.70 14.43
N GLU A 389 -11.46 7.97 15.07
CA GLU A 389 -11.18 7.10 16.21
C GLU A 389 -10.39 5.86 15.78
N ARG A 390 -9.45 5.42 16.62
CA ARG A 390 -8.53 4.30 16.34
C ARG A 390 -8.72 3.21 17.37
N PHE A 391 -8.88 1.99 16.89
CA PHE A 391 -9.02 0.78 17.68
C PHE A 391 -7.89 -0.17 17.33
N ASN A 392 -7.12 -0.61 18.32
CA ASN A 392 -6.01 -1.52 18.08
C ASN A 392 -6.53 -2.94 17.90
N ALA A 393 -6.34 -3.51 16.70
CA ALA A 393 -6.71 -4.90 16.42
C ALA A 393 -5.58 -5.88 16.78
N PHE A 394 -4.32 -5.48 16.54
CA PHE A 394 -3.15 -6.25 16.90
C PHE A 394 -2.01 -5.35 17.37
N LYS A 395 -1.22 -5.82 18.34
CA LYS A 395 -0.05 -5.13 18.87
C LYS A 395 1.10 -6.09 19.12
N ARG A 396 2.30 -5.73 18.64
CA ARG A 396 3.52 -6.53 18.80
C ARG A 396 4.80 -5.70 18.75
N LYS A 397 5.67 -5.85 19.75
CA LYS A 397 6.95 -5.11 19.84
C LYS A 397 7.90 -5.41 18.67
N LEU A 398 8.02 -6.68 18.27
CA LEU A 398 8.87 -7.14 17.17
C LEU A 398 8.25 -6.97 15.76
N GLY A 399 7.16 -6.22 15.66
CA GLY A 399 6.50 -5.94 14.40
C GLY A 399 5.54 -7.04 13.92
N ILE A 400 4.68 -6.60 13.02
CA ILE A 400 3.66 -7.37 12.31
C ILE A 400 4.11 -7.41 10.86
N LEU A 401 4.22 -8.62 10.29
CA LEU A 401 4.79 -8.78 8.94
C LEU A 401 3.83 -8.22 7.89
N TRP A 402 2.59 -8.70 7.91
CA TRP A 402 1.53 -8.25 7.01
C TRP A 402 0.17 -8.42 7.68
N PHE A 403 -0.83 -7.75 7.12
CA PHE A 403 -2.24 -7.99 7.40
C PHE A 403 -3.01 -8.08 6.08
N ALA A 404 -4.17 -8.71 6.12
CA ALA A 404 -5.14 -8.74 5.04
C ALA A 404 -6.52 -8.47 5.63
N ALA A 405 -7.27 -7.57 5.01
CA ALA A 405 -8.66 -7.33 5.34
C ALA A 405 -9.52 -7.91 4.22
N GLU A 406 -10.45 -8.79 4.58
CA GLU A 406 -11.34 -9.44 3.61
C GLU A 406 -12.78 -9.10 3.98
N PRO A 407 -13.49 -8.32 3.15
CA PRO A 407 -14.85 -7.99 3.46
C PRO A 407 -15.78 -9.19 3.32
N LYS A 408 -16.92 -9.13 4.02
CA LYS A 408 -17.84 -10.24 4.22
C LYS A 408 -19.16 -9.97 3.51
N GLU A 409 -19.90 -11.04 3.20
CA GLU A 409 -21.22 -10.94 2.54
C GLU A 409 -22.23 -10.14 3.35
N ASP A 410 -22.13 -10.15 4.67
CA ASP A 410 -22.99 -9.39 5.58
C ASP A 410 -22.61 -7.90 5.68
N GLY A 411 -21.62 -7.44 4.90
CA GLY A 411 -21.07 -6.09 4.94
C GLY A 411 -20.07 -5.86 6.08
N GLY A 412 -19.73 -6.90 6.85
CA GLY A 412 -18.64 -6.87 7.81
C GLY A 412 -17.26 -6.95 7.14
N LEU A 413 -16.22 -7.03 7.97
CA LEU A 413 -14.84 -7.17 7.51
C LEU A 413 -14.13 -8.17 8.42
N SER A 414 -13.48 -9.17 7.84
CA SER A 414 -12.56 -10.02 8.59
C SER A 414 -11.15 -9.49 8.45
N LEU A 415 -10.31 -9.77 9.45
CA LEU A 415 -8.94 -9.28 9.50
C LEU A 415 -8.01 -10.41 9.89
N GLU A 416 -7.00 -10.67 9.05
CA GLU A 416 -5.91 -11.59 9.35
C GLU A 416 -4.59 -10.81 9.45
N ALA A 417 -3.74 -11.18 10.39
CA ALA A 417 -2.39 -10.63 10.50
C ALA A 417 -1.36 -11.72 10.82
N GLN A 418 -0.17 -11.60 10.24
CA GLN A 418 0.96 -12.48 10.55
C GLN A 418 1.86 -11.86 11.61
N LEU A 419 1.82 -12.45 12.80
CA LEU A 419 2.63 -12.09 13.96
C LEU A 419 3.76 -13.14 14.06
N ALA A 420 4.96 -12.77 13.61
CA ALA A 420 6.08 -13.71 13.39
C ALA A 420 5.69 -14.89 12.48
N PHE A 421 5.63 -16.10 13.01
CA PHE A 421 5.37 -17.31 12.22
C PHE A 421 3.93 -17.81 12.37
N LYS A 422 3.08 -17.08 13.11
CA LYS A 422 1.68 -17.42 13.31
C LYS A 422 0.76 -16.40 12.66
N ARG A 423 -0.33 -16.93 12.11
CA ARG A 423 -1.46 -16.13 11.63
C ARG A 423 -2.49 -16.01 12.74
N HIS A 424 -2.99 -14.80 12.92
CA HIS A 424 -4.07 -14.49 13.84
C HIS A 424 -5.22 -13.90 13.05
N GLN A 425 -6.44 -14.32 13.36
CA GLN A 425 -7.63 -13.92 12.62
C GLN A 425 -8.68 -13.36 13.58
N ILE A 426 -9.29 -12.25 13.16
CA ILE A 426 -10.50 -11.68 13.73
C ILE A 426 -11.60 -11.91 12.69
N GLY A 427 -12.62 -12.68 13.08
CA GLY A 427 -13.69 -13.08 12.15
C GLY A 427 -14.65 -11.95 11.75
N ASP A 428 -14.72 -10.89 12.56
CA ASP A 428 -15.41 -9.65 12.23
C ASP A 428 -14.81 -8.46 13.00
N VAL A 429 -14.43 -7.39 12.31
CA VAL A 429 -13.90 -6.17 12.94
C VAL A 429 -14.88 -5.49 13.88
N GLY A 430 -16.18 -5.81 13.81
CA GLY A 430 -17.16 -5.35 14.81
C GLY A 430 -16.69 -5.65 16.23
N GLN A 431 -16.01 -6.78 16.45
CA GLN A 431 -15.44 -7.17 17.76
C GLN A 431 -14.30 -6.26 18.25
N VAL A 432 -13.63 -5.58 17.32
CA VAL A 432 -12.59 -4.58 17.62
C VAL A 432 -13.26 -3.26 18.01
N LEU A 433 -14.33 -2.89 17.30
CA LEU A 433 -15.03 -1.62 17.47
C LEU A 433 -15.87 -1.57 18.75
N ASP A 434 -16.48 -2.69 19.14
CA ASP A 434 -17.29 -2.79 20.36
C ASP A 434 -16.50 -3.12 21.62
N GLY A 435 -15.19 -3.34 21.50
CA GLY A 435 -14.28 -3.62 22.62
C GLY A 435 -14.26 -5.08 23.10
N SER A 436 -15.07 -5.97 22.51
CA SER A 436 -15.18 -7.37 22.96
C SER A 436 -13.86 -8.16 22.91
N LEU A 437 -12.91 -7.79 22.05
CA LEU A 437 -11.57 -8.40 22.02
C LEU A 437 -10.71 -8.03 23.24
N ALA A 438 -10.88 -6.84 23.80
CA ALA A 438 -10.15 -6.42 24.99
C ALA A 438 -10.67 -7.17 26.22
N GLU A 439 -11.99 -7.29 26.34
CA GLU A 439 -12.66 -8.01 27.44
C GLU A 439 -12.28 -9.50 27.48
N ALA A 440 -12.18 -10.14 26.31
CA ALA A 440 -11.79 -11.55 26.21
C ALA A 440 -10.30 -11.82 26.55
N ALA A 441 -9.44 -10.81 26.46
CA ALA A 441 -8.03 -10.91 26.83
C ALA A 441 -7.82 -10.72 28.34
N GLU A 442 -8.62 -9.87 28.98
CA GLU A 442 -8.60 -9.68 30.43
C GLU A 442 -9.19 -10.90 31.17
N ALA A 443 -10.30 -11.46 30.68
CA ALA A 443 -10.95 -12.65 31.27
C ALA A 443 -10.12 -13.96 31.19
N LYS A 444 -8.98 -13.98 30.49
CA LYS A 444 -8.04 -15.11 30.46
C LYS A 444 -6.87 -14.96 31.44
N ASN A 445 -6.74 -13.79 32.06
CA ASN A 445 -5.70 -13.47 33.04
C ASN A 445 -6.24 -13.43 34.49
N ASP A 446 -7.55 -13.61 34.66
CA ASP A 446 -8.22 -13.95 35.93
C ASP A 446 -8.46 -15.47 36.01
#